data_AF-A0A833ED47-F1
#
_entry.id   AF-A0A833ED47-F1
#
_cell.length_a   1.000
_cell.length_b   1.000
_cell.length_c   1.000
_cell.angle_alpha   90.00
_cell.angle_beta   90.00
_cell.angle_gamma   90.00
#
_symmetry.space_group_name_H-M   'P 1'
#
loop_
_entity.id
_entity.type
_entity.pdbx_description
1 polymer ?
#
loop_
_entity_poly.entity_id
_entity_poly.type
_entity_poly.pdbx_seq_one_letter_code
_entity_poly.pdbx_strand_id
1 'polypeptide(L)'
;MIFITGTDTGVGKTYVSSVIGSHLKYKMNIDVGYLKPVETGGIQDTLTLKNTLNLPEDLSILNPINLKNPLSPNIAFEVEGYNISLEEIKERIKRSFDTLSKKYQYLIVEGAGGVAVPIKDNFLMSDLIKFLDLPAVVVSRPNLGTINHTLLTLEHLRNKGIDVKGVIINCITKLEEVPYYEKTFETIERYGNVEILGVVKSREDYNIQFEKLLE
;
A
#
# COMPACT_ATOMS: atom_id res chain seq x y z
N MET A 1 -10.76 7.38 -0.53
CA MET A 1 -9.91 6.38 -1.23
C MET A 1 -8.49 6.58 -0.76
N ILE A 2 -7.70 5.53 -0.60
CA ILE A 2 -6.35 5.64 -0.06
C ILE A 2 -5.38 4.73 -0.79
N PHE A 3 -4.14 5.20 -0.95
CA PHE A 3 -3.04 4.38 -1.41
C PHE A 3 -2.25 3.81 -0.22
N ILE A 4 -2.18 2.49 -0.11
CA ILE A 4 -1.34 1.79 0.88
C ILE A 4 0.01 1.51 0.24
N THR A 5 1.03 2.23 0.70
CA THR A 5 2.43 2.01 0.33
C THR A 5 3.22 1.49 1.52
N GLY A 6 4.52 1.28 1.34
CA GLY A 6 5.38 0.77 2.40
C GLY A 6 6.78 1.33 2.33
N THR A 7 7.48 1.26 3.46
CA THR A 7 8.90 1.61 3.54
C THR A 7 9.80 0.60 2.82
N ASP A 8 9.31 -0.61 2.57
CA ASP A 8 10.07 -1.70 1.95
C ASP A 8 9.14 -2.79 1.38
N THR A 9 9.71 -3.79 0.72
CA THR A 9 9.05 -5.06 0.41
C THR A 9 8.86 -5.88 1.69
N GLY A 10 7.77 -6.62 1.82
CA GLY A 10 7.56 -7.52 2.96
C GLY A 10 7.17 -6.85 4.29
N VAL A 11 7.00 -5.51 4.34
CA VAL A 11 6.53 -4.81 5.56
C VAL A 11 5.06 -5.10 5.92
N GLY A 12 4.36 -5.88 5.07
CA GLY A 12 2.99 -6.34 5.29
C GLY A 12 1.89 -5.38 4.84
N LYS A 13 2.10 -4.70 3.70
CA LYS A 13 1.06 -3.88 3.05
C LYS A 13 -0.25 -4.65 2.89
N THR A 14 -0.22 -5.84 2.28
CA THR A 14 -1.37 -6.74 2.10
C THR A 14 -2.10 -7.04 3.40
N TYR A 15 -1.34 -7.25 4.48
CA TYR A 15 -1.90 -7.56 5.79
C TYR A 15 -2.62 -6.33 6.38
N VAL A 16 -1.98 -5.16 6.33
CA VAL A 16 -2.57 -3.90 6.79
C VAL A 16 -3.78 -3.52 5.94
N SER A 17 -3.71 -3.65 4.61
CA SER A 17 -4.85 -3.47 3.70
C SER A 17 -6.02 -4.38 4.08
N SER A 18 -5.74 -5.64 4.43
CA SER A 18 -6.76 -6.59 4.88
C SER A 18 -7.42 -6.17 6.19
N VAL A 19 -6.63 -5.70 7.16
CA VAL A 19 -7.14 -5.20 8.45
C VAL A 19 -8.02 -3.96 8.22
N ILE A 20 -7.52 -2.99 7.46
CA ILE A 20 -8.26 -1.76 7.15
C ILE A 20 -9.57 -2.09 6.44
N GLY A 21 -9.48 -2.83 5.32
CA GLY A 21 -10.67 -3.16 4.53
C GLY A 21 -11.69 -3.98 5.31
N SER A 22 -11.25 -4.95 6.13
CA SER A 22 -12.16 -5.74 6.98
C SER A 22 -12.85 -4.88 8.03
N HIS A 23 -12.12 -3.98 8.69
CA HIS A 23 -12.70 -3.11 9.70
C HIS A 23 -13.74 -2.18 9.07
N LEU A 24 -13.36 -1.46 8.01
CA LEU A 24 -14.26 -0.56 7.30
C LEU A 24 -15.51 -1.29 6.80
N LYS A 25 -15.35 -2.49 6.22
CA LYS A 25 -16.48 -3.27 5.69
C LYS A 25 -17.38 -3.86 6.76
N TYR A 26 -16.81 -4.59 7.72
CA TYR A 26 -17.60 -5.43 8.63
C TYR A 26 -17.87 -4.78 9.99
N LYS A 27 -17.14 -3.74 10.37
CA LYS A 27 -17.36 -2.99 11.63
C LYS A 27 -18.00 -1.63 11.39
N MET A 28 -17.65 -0.96 10.30
CA MET A 28 -18.20 0.36 9.96
C MET A 28 -19.26 0.34 8.85
N ASN A 29 -19.54 -0.84 8.27
CA ASN A 29 -20.54 -1.01 7.21
C ASN A 29 -20.30 -0.10 5.98
N ILE A 30 -19.04 0.12 5.62
CA ILE A 30 -18.63 0.86 4.43
C ILE A 30 -18.40 -0.15 3.30
N ASP A 31 -18.93 0.11 2.11
CA ASP A 31 -18.63 -0.74 0.96
C ASP A 31 -17.21 -0.47 0.43
N VAL A 32 -16.34 -1.46 0.61
CA VAL A 32 -14.90 -1.35 0.35
C VAL A 32 -14.49 -2.19 -0.85
N GLY A 33 -13.86 -1.55 -1.82
CA GLY A 33 -13.17 -2.17 -2.95
C GLY A 33 -11.67 -2.25 -2.74
N TYR A 34 -11.00 -3.03 -3.59
CA TYR A 34 -9.55 -3.17 -3.58
C TYR A 34 -8.97 -3.15 -4.99
N LEU A 35 -7.81 -2.52 -5.15
CA LEU A 35 -7.02 -2.53 -6.38
C LEU A 35 -5.55 -2.73 -6.01
N LYS A 36 -4.91 -3.73 -6.63
CA LYS A 36 -3.45 -3.88 -6.67
C LYS A 36 -2.99 -3.54 -8.08
N PRO A 37 -2.60 -2.29 -8.40
CA PRO A 37 -2.35 -1.90 -9.79
C PRO A 37 -1.29 -2.75 -10.49
N VAL A 38 -0.25 -3.14 -9.74
CA VAL A 38 0.88 -3.95 -10.22
C VAL A 38 1.19 -5.02 -9.18
N GLU A 39 1.28 -6.28 -9.61
CA GLU A 39 1.72 -7.40 -8.78
C GLU A 39 2.73 -8.24 -9.55
N THR A 40 3.75 -8.74 -8.84
CA THR A 40 4.86 -9.53 -9.37
C THR A 40 5.01 -10.79 -8.53
N GLY A 41 5.29 -11.94 -9.13
CA GLY A 41 5.46 -13.19 -8.39
C GLY A 41 4.17 -13.99 -8.17
N GLY A 42 3.08 -13.65 -8.87
CA GLY A 42 1.77 -14.30 -8.74
C GLY A 42 0.66 -13.31 -8.40
N ILE A 43 -0.41 -13.82 -7.80
CA ILE A 43 -1.68 -13.09 -7.54
C ILE A 43 -2.11 -13.18 -6.07
N GLN A 44 -1.20 -13.55 -5.18
CA GLN A 44 -1.54 -13.94 -3.82
C GLN A 44 -2.01 -12.75 -2.98
N ASP A 45 -1.45 -11.56 -3.19
CA ASP A 45 -1.90 -10.36 -2.48
C ASP A 45 -3.32 -10.01 -2.91
N THR A 46 -3.57 -10.04 -4.22
CA THR A 46 -4.88 -9.75 -4.79
C THR A 46 -5.94 -10.76 -4.36
N LEU A 47 -5.62 -12.06 -4.36
CA LEU A 47 -6.53 -13.10 -3.86
C LEU A 47 -6.83 -12.92 -2.37
N THR A 48 -5.83 -12.53 -1.57
CA THR A 48 -6.01 -12.32 -0.14
C THR A 48 -7.07 -11.25 0.12
N LEU A 49 -6.99 -10.10 -0.56
CA LEU A 49 -7.96 -9.01 -0.38
C LEU A 49 -9.30 -9.31 -1.05
N LYS A 50 -9.31 -9.94 -2.23
CA LYS A 50 -10.54 -10.39 -2.89
C LYS A 50 -11.36 -11.28 -1.96
N ASN A 51 -10.72 -12.27 -1.33
CA ASN A 51 -11.39 -13.19 -0.40
C ASN A 51 -11.78 -12.50 0.91
N THR A 52 -10.87 -11.69 1.47
CA THR A 52 -11.11 -10.97 2.73
C THR A 52 -12.29 -10.03 2.64
N LEU A 53 -12.48 -9.37 1.49
CA LEU A 53 -13.56 -8.42 1.26
C LEU A 53 -14.74 -9.01 0.48
N ASN A 54 -14.69 -10.29 0.12
CA ASN A 54 -15.69 -10.98 -0.73
C ASN A 54 -16.02 -10.19 -2.01
N LEU A 55 -14.98 -9.79 -2.75
CA LEU A 55 -15.13 -8.98 -3.97
C LEU A 55 -15.54 -9.86 -5.15
N PRO A 56 -16.61 -9.53 -5.90
CA PRO A 56 -17.07 -10.33 -7.04
C PRO A 56 -16.21 -10.15 -8.30
N GLU A 57 -15.39 -9.11 -8.40
CA GLU A 57 -14.66 -8.76 -9.63
C GLU A 57 -13.62 -9.78 -10.04
N ASP A 58 -13.43 -9.94 -11.35
CA ASP A 58 -12.33 -10.73 -11.89
C ASP A 58 -10.97 -10.17 -11.47
N LEU A 59 -9.98 -11.06 -11.36
CA LEU A 59 -8.61 -10.68 -11.00
C LEU A 59 -8.00 -9.68 -11.97
N SER A 60 -8.39 -9.68 -13.25
CA SER A 60 -7.93 -8.70 -14.24
C SER A 60 -8.38 -7.27 -13.93
N ILE A 61 -9.49 -7.09 -13.20
CA ILE A 61 -9.95 -5.77 -12.74
C ILE A 61 -9.19 -5.39 -11.46
N LEU A 62 -9.06 -6.33 -10.52
CA LEU A 62 -8.41 -6.09 -9.23
C LEU A 62 -6.88 -5.97 -9.33
N ASN A 63 -6.28 -6.58 -10.35
CA ASN A 63 -4.84 -6.58 -10.63
C ASN A 63 -4.57 -6.53 -12.15
N PRO A 64 -4.67 -5.34 -12.76
CA PRO A 64 -4.59 -5.18 -14.21
C PRO A 64 -3.19 -5.43 -14.79
N ILE A 65 -2.14 -5.33 -13.97
CA ILE A 65 -0.76 -5.64 -14.33
C ILE A 65 -0.26 -6.75 -13.41
N ASN A 66 -0.24 -7.97 -13.95
CA ASN A 66 0.24 -9.16 -13.24
C ASN A 66 1.46 -9.75 -13.96
N LEU A 67 2.56 -9.93 -13.23
CA LEU A 67 3.81 -10.50 -13.73
C LEU A 67 4.17 -11.75 -12.91
N LYS A 68 4.69 -12.77 -13.59
CA LYS A 68 4.91 -14.09 -12.99
C LYS A 68 6.13 -14.15 -12.08
N ASN A 69 7.19 -13.40 -12.40
CA ASN A 69 8.45 -13.48 -11.67
C ASN A 69 8.43 -12.58 -10.43
N PRO A 70 8.93 -13.06 -9.27
CA PRO A 70 8.96 -12.30 -8.01
C PRO A 70 10.12 -11.30 -8.01
N LEU A 71 10.12 -10.37 -8.96
CA LEU A 71 11.13 -9.33 -9.16
C LEU A 71 10.48 -7.95 -9.06
N SER A 72 11.28 -6.87 -9.01
CA SER A 72 10.71 -5.54 -9.18
C SER A 72 10.02 -5.43 -10.56
N PRO A 73 8.92 -4.66 -10.71
CA PRO A 73 8.12 -4.70 -11.92
C PRO A 73 8.92 -4.39 -13.20
N ASN A 74 9.84 -3.42 -13.14
CA ASN A 74 10.70 -3.08 -14.29
C ASN A 74 11.53 -4.28 -14.77
N ILE A 75 12.08 -5.08 -13.85
CA ILE A 75 12.88 -6.27 -14.18
C ILE A 75 11.96 -7.41 -14.62
N ALA A 76 10.80 -7.57 -13.96
CA ALA A 76 9.84 -8.60 -14.34
C ALA A 76 9.32 -8.41 -15.78
N PHE A 77 9.03 -7.17 -16.21
CA PHE A 77 8.69 -6.88 -17.60
C PHE A 77 9.80 -7.30 -18.58
N GLU A 78 11.06 -6.98 -18.25
CA GLU A 78 12.23 -7.30 -19.08
C GLU A 78 12.43 -8.82 -19.18
N VAL A 79 12.46 -9.53 -18.05
CA VAL A 79 12.69 -10.98 -17.97
C VAL A 79 11.58 -11.77 -18.65
N GLU A 80 10.33 -11.31 -18.58
CA GLU A 80 9.19 -11.98 -19.21
C GLU A 80 9.06 -11.65 -20.71
N GLY A 81 9.89 -10.75 -21.24
CA GLY A 81 9.78 -10.25 -22.61
C GLY A 81 8.43 -9.58 -22.88
N TYR A 82 7.78 -9.05 -21.83
CA TYR A 82 6.45 -8.47 -21.94
C TYR A 82 6.53 -7.02 -22.42
N ASN A 83 6.51 -6.88 -23.75
CA ASN A 83 6.62 -5.60 -24.45
C ASN A 83 5.31 -4.81 -24.39
N ILE A 84 5.06 -4.18 -23.24
CA ILE A 84 3.97 -3.23 -23.02
C ILE A 84 4.52 -1.81 -22.84
N SER A 85 3.85 -0.80 -23.39
CA SER A 85 4.26 0.60 -23.22
C SER A 85 3.87 1.15 -21.83
N LEU A 86 4.55 2.20 -21.35
CA LEU A 86 4.14 2.88 -20.11
C LEU A 86 2.71 3.46 -20.20
N GLU A 87 2.31 3.97 -21.37
CA GLU A 87 0.96 4.51 -21.57
C GLU A 87 -0.11 3.42 -21.50
N GLU A 88 0.16 2.25 -22.05
CA GLU A 88 -0.76 1.11 -21.94
C GLU A 88 -0.85 0.60 -20.49
N ILE A 89 0.25 0.60 -19.73
CA ILE A 89 0.23 0.30 -18.29
C ILE A 89 -0.70 1.28 -17.56
N LYS A 90 -0.52 2.58 -17.79
CA LYS A 90 -1.36 3.64 -17.18
C LYS A 90 -2.82 3.48 -17.55
N GLU A 91 -3.14 3.21 -18.81
CA GLU A 91 -4.51 3.03 -19.29
C GLU A 91 -5.21 1.86 -18.60
N ARG A 92 -4.54 0.69 -18.54
CA ARG A 92 -5.09 -0.49 -17.87
C ARG A 92 -5.33 -0.24 -16.38
N ILE A 93 -4.38 0.38 -15.70
CA ILE A 93 -4.52 0.75 -14.28
C ILE A 93 -5.67 1.75 -14.09
N LYS A 94 -5.73 2.80 -14.90
CA LYS A 94 -6.77 3.84 -14.80
C LYS A 94 -8.16 3.28 -15.05
N ARG A 95 -8.31 2.36 -16.02
CA ARG A 95 -9.57 1.68 -16.30
C ARG A 95 -10.07 0.87 -15.11
N SER A 96 -9.20 0.07 -14.49
CA SER A 96 -9.55 -0.66 -13.27
C SER A 96 -9.88 0.28 -12.11
N PHE A 97 -9.05 1.30 -11.90
CA PHE A 97 -9.28 2.31 -10.87
C PHE A 97 -10.64 3.00 -11.04
N ASP A 98 -10.97 3.48 -12.24
CA ASP A 98 -12.24 4.16 -12.52
C ASP A 98 -13.47 3.26 -12.40
N THR A 99 -13.30 1.98 -12.74
CA THR A 99 -14.36 0.98 -12.58
C THR A 99 -14.66 0.76 -11.09
N LEU A 100 -13.63 0.58 -10.29
CA LEU A 100 -13.75 0.28 -8.86
C LEU A 100 -14.13 1.51 -8.04
N SER A 101 -13.56 2.68 -8.34
CA SER A 101 -13.81 3.93 -7.59
C SER A 101 -15.24 4.43 -7.75
N LYS A 102 -15.89 4.14 -8.88
CA LYS A 102 -17.32 4.43 -9.09
C LYS A 102 -18.24 3.43 -8.41
N LYS A 103 -17.75 2.23 -8.12
CA LYS A 103 -18.56 1.13 -7.59
C LYS A 103 -18.60 1.12 -6.06
N TYR A 104 -17.47 1.43 -5.42
CA TYR A 104 -17.30 1.30 -3.97
C TYR A 104 -17.29 2.66 -3.28
N GLN A 105 -17.82 2.72 -2.05
CA GLN A 105 -17.77 3.92 -1.21
C GLN A 105 -16.33 4.26 -0.81
N TYR A 106 -15.50 3.24 -0.64
CA TYR A 106 -14.09 3.40 -0.33
C TYR A 106 -13.24 2.41 -1.12
N LEU A 107 -12.16 2.89 -1.74
CA LEU A 107 -11.22 2.07 -2.49
C LEU A 107 -9.85 2.09 -1.81
N ILE A 108 -9.35 0.90 -1.50
CA ILE A 108 -7.96 0.67 -1.08
C ILE A 108 -7.15 0.35 -2.33
N VAL A 109 -6.14 1.15 -2.62
CA VAL A 109 -5.17 0.90 -3.70
C VAL A 109 -3.84 0.50 -3.07
N GLU A 110 -3.30 -0.68 -3.38
CA GLU A 110 -2.09 -1.19 -2.75
C GLU A 110 -0.91 -1.24 -3.72
N GLY A 111 0.21 -0.63 -3.33
CA GLY A 111 1.46 -0.64 -4.09
C GLY A 111 2.27 -1.93 -4.00
N ALA A 112 3.24 -2.07 -4.89
CA ALA A 112 4.24 -3.13 -4.86
C ALA A 112 5.60 -2.58 -4.38
N GLY A 113 6.26 -3.28 -3.45
CA GLY A 113 7.52 -2.83 -2.87
C GLY A 113 7.45 -1.47 -2.14
N GLY A 114 8.50 -0.66 -2.24
CA GLY A 114 8.57 0.70 -1.68
C GLY A 114 8.27 1.81 -2.70
N VAL A 115 8.17 3.06 -2.23
CA VAL A 115 7.76 4.23 -3.05
C VAL A 115 8.68 4.59 -4.21
N ALA A 116 9.95 4.18 -4.12
CA ALA A 116 10.97 4.40 -5.14
C ALA A 116 11.15 3.21 -6.10
N VAL A 117 10.34 2.15 -5.97
CA VAL A 117 10.40 1.00 -6.88
C VAL A 117 9.99 1.42 -8.28
N PRO A 118 10.83 1.17 -9.31
CA PRO A 118 10.49 1.47 -10.69
C PRO A 118 9.47 0.48 -11.24
N ILE A 119 8.44 1.02 -11.89
CA ILE A 119 7.45 0.24 -12.64
C ILE A 119 7.96 0.05 -14.06
N LYS A 120 8.19 1.15 -14.79
CA LYS A 120 8.70 1.16 -16.17
C LYS A 120 9.17 2.56 -16.58
N ASP A 121 10.19 2.70 -17.44
CA ASP A 121 10.58 3.97 -18.10
C ASP A 121 10.67 5.19 -17.15
N ASN A 122 11.38 5.06 -16.02
CA ASN A 122 11.50 6.06 -14.94
C ASN A 122 10.20 6.43 -14.21
N PHE A 123 9.10 5.72 -14.45
CA PHE A 123 7.86 5.83 -13.69
C PHE A 123 7.96 4.98 -12.42
N LEU A 124 8.01 5.63 -11.27
CA LEU A 124 8.13 4.98 -9.96
C LEU A 124 6.75 4.68 -9.36
N MET A 125 6.72 3.84 -8.32
CA MET A 125 5.51 3.61 -7.53
C MET A 125 4.92 4.91 -6.96
N SER A 126 5.76 5.86 -6.55
CA SER A 126 5.32 7.21 -6.15
C SER A 126 4.69 8.02 -7.30
N ASP A 127 5.19 7.88 -8.53
CA ASP A 127 4.56 8.52 -9.69
C ASP A 127 3.19 7.90 -9.99
N LEU A 128 2.99 6.62 -9.69
CA LEU A 128 1.68 5.98 -9.76
C LEU A 128 0.70 6.55 -8.72
N ILE A 129 1.14 6.78 -7.48
CA ILE A 129 0.30 7.42 -6.45
C ILE A 129 -0.16 8.79 -6.94
N LYS A 130 0.78 9.59 -7.47
CA LYS A 130 0.50 10.92 -8.03
C LYS A 130 -0.40 10.86 -9.27
N PHE A 131 -0.18 9.89 -10.16
CA PHE A 131 -1.00 9.70 -11.36
C PHE A 131 -2.47 9.40 -11.03
N LEU A 132 -2.74 8.70 -9.93
CA LEU A 132 -4.08 8.41 -9.45
C LEU A 132 -4.66 9.52 -8.56
N ASP A 133 -3.88 10.56 -8.24
CA ASP A 133 -4.23 11.66 -7.36
C ASP A 133 -4.78 11.19 -5.99
N LEU A 134 -4.05 10.26 -5.37
CA LEU A 134 -4.45 9.66 -4.10
C LEU A 134 -3.56 10.11 -2.94
N PRO A 135 -4.14 10.33 -1.75
CA PRO A 135 -3.35 10.36 -0.52
C PRO A 135 -2.74 8.98 -0.24
N ALA A 136 -1.69 8.96 0.56
CA ALA A 136 -0.97 7.74 0.92
C ALA A 136 -0.93 7.49 2.43
N VAL A 137 -0.99 6.21 2.80
CA VAL A 137 -0.57 5.70 4.11
C VAL A 137 0.68 4.86 3.93
N VAL A 138 1.67 5.11 4.77
CA VAL A 138 2.94 4.38 4.75
C VAL A 138 2.91 3.26 5.78
N VAL A 139 3.01 2.01 5.32
CA VAL A 139 3.20 0.85 6.20
C VAL A 139 4.69 0.70 6.53
N SER A 140 5.01 0.60 7.81
CA SER A 140 6.37 0.34 8.29
C SER A 140 6.42 -0.80 9.30
N ARG A 141 7.62 -1.32 9.56
CA ARG A 141 7.90 -2.37 10.57
C ARG A 141 8.43 -1.75 11.85
N PRO A 142 8.34 -2.40 13.02
CA PRO A 142 8.84 -1.84 14.28
C PRO A 142 10.37 -1.95 14.44
N ASN A 143 11.03 -2.81 13.65
CA ASN A 143 12.44 -3.17 13.84
C ASN A 143 13.43 -2.01 13.63
N LEU A 144 14.65 -2.18 14.14
CA LEU A 144 15.77 -1.27 13.93
C LEU A 144 15.95 -0.92 12.44
N GLY A 145 16.26 0.35 12.17
CA GLY A 145 16.30 0.93 10.82
C GLY A 145 14.97 1.54 10.35
N THR A 146 13.86 1.26 11.04
CA THR A 146 12.55 1.80 10.68
C THR A 146 12.48 3.33 10.66
N ILE A 147 13.19 4.01 11.57
CA ILE A 147 13.28 5.48 11.57
C ILE A 147 13.80 5.97 10.22
N ASN A 148 14.97 5.49 9.80
CA ASN A 148 15.59 5.88 8.53
C ASN A 148 14.67 5.60 7.34
N HIS A 149 14.15 4.38 7.22
CA HIS A 149 13.33 4.01 6.06
C HIS A 149 12.02 4.80 6.03
N THR A 150 11.41 5.05 7.19
CA THR A 150 10.17 5.83 7.28
C THR A 150 10.44 7.29 6.91
N LEU A 151 11.46 7.93 7.48
CA LEU A 151 11.78 9.33 7.18
C LEU A 151 12.12 9.55 5.70
N LEU A 152 12.96 8.70 5.10
CA LEU A 152 13.29 8.77 3.67
C LEU A 152 12.05 8.57 2.78
N THR A 153 11.16 7.65 3.16
CA THR A 153 9.91 7.41 2.44
C THR A 153 9.01 8.64 2.49
N LEU A 154 8.85 9.26 3.67
CA LEU A 154 8.04 10.46 3.87
C LEU A 154 8.59 11.65 3.08
N GLU A 155 9.91 11.88 3.15
CA GLU A 155 10.59 12.93 2.40
C GLU A 155 10.37 12.76 0.88
N HIS A 156 10.55 11.55 0.36
CA HIS A 156 10.32 11.25 -1.06
C HIS A 156 8.89 11.54 -1.50
N LEU A 157 7.89 11.10 -0.72
CA LEU A 157 6.48 11.32 -1.03
C LEU A 157 6.13 12.82 -1.03
N ARG A 158 6.60 13.57 -0.03
CA ARG A 158 6.38 15.02 0.08
C ARG A 158 7.04 15.80 -1.04
N ASN A 159 8.26 15.43 -1.43
CA ASN A 159 8.96 16.04 -2.57
C ASN A 159 8.22 15.81 -3.89
N LYS A 160 7.40 14.74 -3.99
CA LYS A 160 6.51 14.49 -5.12
C LYS A 160 5.16 15.23 -5.03
N GLY A 161 4.87 15.86 -3.90
CA GLY A 161 3.60 16.56 -3.61
C GLY A 161 2.47 15.62 -3.22
N ILE A 162 2.77 14.42 -2.71
CA ILE A 162 1.78 13.44 -2.28
C ILE A 162 1.37 13.73 -0.84
N ASP A 163 0.08 13.82 -0.59
CA ASP A 163 -0.47 13.92 0.76
C ASP A 163 -0.26 12.60 1.51
N VAL A 164 0.36 12.67 2.68
CA VAL A 164 0.61 11.50 3.53
C VAL A 164 -0.25 11.61 4.78
N LYS A 165 -1.30 10.78 4.84
CA LYS A 165 -2.24 10.75 5.98
C LYS A 165 -1.57 10.29 7.26
N GLY A 166 -0.57 9.41 7.13
CA GLY A 166 0.31 9.04 8.22
C GLY A 166 0.96 7.68 8.03
N VAL A 167 1.47 7.13 9.13
CA VAL A 167 2.21 5.87 9.17
C VAL A 167 1.44 4.83 9.97
N ILE A 168 1.36 3.60 9.47
CA ILE A 168 0.87 2.44 10.24
C ILE A 168 2.05 1.52 10.51
N ILE A 169 2.26 1.18 11.78
CA ILE A 169 3.27 0.20 12.17
C ILE A 169 2.64 -1.20 12.17
N ASN A 170 3.13 -2.05 11.29
CA ASN A 170 2.77 -3.45 11.26
C ASN A 170 3.79 -4.28 12.05
N CYS A 171 3.37 -4.86 13.17
CA CYS A 171 4.22 -5.62 14.08
C CYS A 171 4.52 -7.04 13.55
N ILE A 172 5.25 -7.12 12.44
CA ILE A 172 5.83 -8.39 11.94
C ILE A 172 6.78 -9.04 12.94
N THR A 173 7.31 -8.24 13.88
CA THR A 173 8.03 -8.67 15.07
C THR A 173 7.25 -8.20 16.28
N LYS A 174 7.15 -9.06 17.30
CA LYS A 174 6.45 -8.72 18.55
C LYS A 174 7.14 -7.53 19.20
N LEU A 175 6.36 -6.56 19.67
CA LEU A 175 6.91 -5.33 20.27
C LEU A 175 7.76 -5.60 21.52
N GLU A 176 7.46 -6.69 22.25
CA GLU A 176 8.27 -7.17 23.38
C GLU A 176 9.73 -7.50 22.99
N GLU A 177 9.95 -7.84 21.71
CA GLU A 177 11.28 -8.15 21.15
C GLU A 177 11.95 -6.91 20.53
N VAL A 178 11.31 -5.74 20.59
CA VAL A 178 11.80 -4.47 20.03
C VAL A 178 12.03 -3.48 21.17
N PRO A 179 13.25 -3.41 21.74
CA PRO A 179 13.53 -2.51 22.86
C PRO A 179 13.23 -1.06 22.53
N TYR A 180 12.51 -0.37 23.42
CA TYR A 180 12.18 1.06 23.31
C TYR A 180 11.45 1.42 22.01
N TYR A 181 10.55 0.56 21.53
CA TYR A 181 9.78 0.82 20.31
C TYR A 181 8.93 2.11 20.44
N GLU A 182 8.47 2.46 21.64
CA GLU A 182 7.71 3.70 21.89
C GLU A 182 8.53 4.93 21.51
N LYS A 183 9.79 5.00 21.96
CA LYS A 183 10.72 6.08 21.60
C LYS A 183 11.04 6.11 20.11
N THR A 184 11.04 4.94 19.46
CA THR A 184 11.20 4.81 18.02
C THR A 184 10.02 5.46 17.28
N PHE A 185 8.80 5.22 17.74
CA PHE A 185 7.59 5.80 17.15
C PHE A 185 7.53 7.30 17.40
N GLU A 186 7.78 7.78 18.62
CA GLU A 186 7.89 9.21 18.95
C GLU A 186 8.94 9.92 18.07
N THR A 187 10.05 9.25 17.77
CA THR A 187 11.09 9.78 16.90
C THR A 187 10.60 9.90 15.45
N ILE A 188 9.87 8.90 14.94
CA ILE A 188 9.25 8.97 13.61
C ILE A 188 8.26 10.13 13.55
N GLU A 189 7.41 10.32 14.56
CA GLU A 189 6.42 11.39 14.55
C GLU A 189 7.10 12.77 14.56
N ARG A 190 8.06 12.96 15.47
CA ARG A 190 8.77 14.23 15.63
C ARG A 190 9.59 14.61 14.42
N TYR A 191 10.46 13.72 13.94
CA TYR A 191 11.35 14.03 12.81
C TYR A 191 10.66 13.88 11.47
N GLY A 192 9.65 13.02 11.40
CA GLY A 192 8.84 12.82 10.22
C GLY A 192 7.74 13.85 10.09
N ASN A 193 7.47 14.69 11.09
CA ASN A 193 6.31 15.59 11.12
C ASN A 193 5.05 14.88 10.60
N VAL A 194 4.77 13.72 11.17
CA VAL A 194 3.75 12.78 10.72
C VAL A 194 3.14 12.14 11.95
N GLU A 195 1.95 11.58 11.82
CA GLU A 195 1.34 10.81 12.88
C GLU A 195 1.49 9.30 12.65
N ILE A 196 1.71 8.54 13.72
CA ILE A 196 1.44 7.11 13.70
C ILE A 196 -0.07 6.90 13.83
N LEU A 197 -0.74 6.68 12.70
CA LEU A 197 -2.18 6.44 12.64
C LEU A 197 -2.59 5.16 13.36
N GLY A 198 -1.66 4.21 13.49
CA GLY A 198 -1.95 3.03 14.25
C GLY A 198 -0.85 1.98 14.30
N VAL A 199 -1.08 1.02 15.19
CA VAL A 199 -0.22 -0.14 15.39
C VAL A 199 -1.06 -1.39 15.21
N VAL A 200 -0.61 -2.29 14.34
CA VAL A 200 -1.27 -3.56 14.01
C VAL A 200 -0.43 -4.71 14.57
N LYS A 201 -0.92 -5.38 15.61
CA LYS A 201 -0.27 -6.54 16.22
C LYS A 201 -0.85 -7.86 15.69
N SER A 202 -2.16 -7.89 15.48
CA SER A 202 -2.86 -8.98 14.78
C SER A 202 -4.12 -8.46 14.07
N ARG A 203 -4.93 -9.37 13.50
CA ARG A 203 -6.24 -9.04 12.92
C ARG A 203 -7.30 -8.74 13.98
N GLU A 204 -7.01 -9.07 15.24
CA GLU A 204 -7.88 -8.92 16.39
C GLU A 204 -7.35 -7.86 17.36
N ASP A 205 -6.04 -7.60 17.34
CA ASP A 205 -5.35 -6.60 18.17
C ASP A 205 -4.67 -5.55 17.27
N TYR A 206 -5.40 -4.46 17.03
CA TYR A 206 -4.90 -3.27 16.35
C TYR A 206 -5.56 -2.03 16.91
N ASN A 207 -4.86 -0.91 16.81
CA ASN A 207 -5.40 0.42 17.13
C ASN A 207 -5.09 1.34 15.96
N ILE A 208 -6.02 1.45 15.01
CA ILE A 208 -5.92 2.36 13.85
C ILE A 208 -6.97 3.46 14.01
N GLN A 209 -6.57 4.71 13.79
CA GLN A 209 -7.46 5.87 13.73
C GLN A 209 -8.17 5.91 12.37
N PHE A 210 -9.29 5.20 12.25
CA PHE A 210 -10.00 5.02 10.97
C PHE A 210 -10.61 6.31 10.44
N GLU A 211 -10.99 7.24 11.32
CA GLU A 211 -11.58 8.52 10.95
C GLU A 211 -10.64 9.32 10.05
N LYS A 212 -9.34 9.33 10.38
CA LYS A 212 -8.28 10.00 9.59
C LYS A 212 -8.00 9.35 8.24
N LEU A 213 -8.37 8.07 8.08
CA LEU A 213 -8.30 7.41 6.78
C LEU A 213 -9.46 7.83 5.87
N LEU A 214 -10.60 8.20 6.47
CA LEU A 214 -11.83 8.55 5.74
C LEU A 214 -11.92 10.04 5.38
N GLU A 215 -11.15 10.90 6.06
CA GLU A 215 -10.94 12.32 5.71
C GLU A 215 -10.19 12.50 4.38
#